data_AF-A0A535R4Z4-F1
#
_entry.id   AF-A0A535R4Z4-F1
#
_cell.length_a   1.000
_cell.length_b   1.000
_cell.length_c   1.000
_cell.angle_alpha   90.00
_cell.angle_beta   90.00
_cell.angle_gamma   90.00
#
_symmetry.space_group_name_H-M   'P 1'
#
loop_
_entity.id
_entity.type
_entity.pdbx_description
1 polymer ?
#
loop_
_entity_poly.entity_id
_entity_poly.type
_entity_poly.pdbx_seq_one_letter_code
_entity_poly.pdbx_strand_id
1 'polypeptide(L)' 'DTVIEVAFDQIQPSDRHESGYAMRFPRIARLRPDKPVSEIDTLETVRQIAGR' A
#
# COMPACT_ATOMS: atom_id res chain seq x y z
N ASP A 1 17.28 0.70 1.44
CA ASP A 1 15.82 0.45 1.29
C ASP A 1 15.35 0.79 -0.12
N THR A 2 14.21 0.27 -0.54
CA THR A 2 13.65 0.52 -1.89
C THR A 2 12.15 0.75 -1.78
N VAL A 3 11.65 1.81 -2.41
CA VAL A 3 10.22 2.13 -2.47
C VAL A 3 9.68 1.72 -3.84
N ILE A 4 8.48 1.15 -3.86
CA ILE A 4 7.77 0.77 -5.06
C ILE A 4 6.39 1.43 -5.10
N GLU A 5 5.93 1.75 -6.31
CA GLU A 5 4.56 2.16 -6.56
C GLU A 5 3.74 0.93 -6.95
N VAL A 6 2.62 0.70 -6.27
CA VAL A 6 1.76 -0.45 -6.48
C VAL A 6 0.40 0.01 -6.96
N ALA A 7 0.00 -0.45 -8.14
CA ALA A 7 -1.37 -0.33 -8.62
C ALA A 7 -2.19 -1.51 -8.10
N PHE A 8 -3.43 -1.27 -7.69
CA PHE A 8 -4.34 -2.28 -7.15
C PHE A 8 -5.79 -1.92 -7.49
N ASP A 9 -6.69 -2.89 -7.36
CA ASP A 9 -8.13 -2.70 -7.60
C ASP A 9 -8.84 -2.19 -6.35
N GLN A 10 -8.57 -2.80 -5.20
CA GLN A 10 -9.17 -2.45 -3.91
C GLN A 10 -8.23 -2.76 -2.74
N ILE A 11 -8.39 -2.07 -1.62
CA ILE A 11 -7.86 -2.45 -0.31
C ILE A 11 -8.99 -3.00 0.56
N GLN A 12 -8.76 -4.15 1.20
CA GLN A 12 -9.73 -4.82 2.07
C GLN A 12 -9.13 -5.20 3.42
N PRO A 13 -9.94 -5.30 4.50
CA PRO A 13 -9.48 -5.83 5.79
C PRO A 13 -8.95 -7.26 5.66
N SER A 14 -7.89 -7.58 6.40
CA SER A 14 -7.26 -8.92 6.40
C SER A 14 -6.61 -9.21 7.75
N ASP A 15 -6.81 -10.41 8.27
CA ASP A 15 -6.12 -10.94 9.47
C ASP A 15 -4.77 -11.59 9.14
N ARG A 16 -4.45 -11.75 7.85
CA ARG A 16 -3.23 -12.42 7.37
C ARG A 16 -1.98 -11.55 7.37
N HIS A 17 -2.13 -10.24 7.55
CA HIS A 17 -1.04 -9.28 7.50
C HIS A 17 -1.09 -8.37 8.72
N GLU A 18 0.07 -8.06 9.29
CA GLU A 18 0.17 -7.20 10.49
C GLU A 18 -0.44 -5.81 10.29
N SER A 19 -0.51 -5.32 9.05
CA SER A 19 -1.19 -4.06 8.71
C SER A 19 -2.70 -4.09 8.96
N GLY A 20 -3.31 -5.29 9.03
CA GLY A 20 -4.76 -5.47 9.06
C GLY A 20 -5.44 -5.33 7.70
N TYR A 21 -4.68 -5.24 6.60
CA TYR A 21 -5.20 -4.99 5.24
C TYR A 21 -4.48 -5.82 4.18
N ALA A 22 -5.19 -6.10 3.07
CA ALA A 22 -4.66 -6.71 1.86
C ALA A 22 -5.07 -5.92 0.62
N MET A 23 -4.20 -5.92 -0.40
CA MET A 23 -4.48 -5.36 -1.71
C MET A 23 -5.07 -6.44 -2.63
N ARG A 24 -6.12 -6.10 -3.37
CA ARG A 24 -6.71 -6.96 -4.41
C ARG A 24 -6.05 -6.68 -5.76
N PHE A 25 -5.56 -7.74 -6.41
CA PHE A 25 -4.85 -7.71 -7.69
C PHE A 25 -3.69 -6.68 -7.74
N PRO A 26 -2.75 -6.70 -6.77
CA PRO A 26 -1.64 -5.75 -6.76
C PRO A 26 -0.67 -6.01 -7.92
N ARG A 27 -0.16 -4.93 -8.52
CA ARG A 27 0.85 -4.94 -9.57
C ARG A 27 1.90 -3.88 -9.28
N ILE A 28 3.17 -4.25 -9.41
CA ILE A 28 4.28 -3.28 -9.33
C ILE A 28 4.19 -2.38 -10.56
N ALA A 29 3.89 -1.12 -10.36
CA ALA A 29 3.81 -0.13 -11.43
C ALA A 29 5.21 0.35 -11.82
N ARG A 30 6.02 0.74 -10.82
CA ARG A 30 7.40 1.21 -11.00
C ARG A 30 8.18 1.23 -9.68
N LEU A 31 9.50 1.25 -9.78
CA LEU A 31 10.38 1.64 -8.68
C LEU A 31 10.30 3.15 -8.45
N ARG A 32 10.41 3.60 -7.19
CA ARG A 32 10.42 5.01 -6.78
C ARG A 32 11.76 5.40 -6.15
N PRO A 33 12.87 5.42 -6.92
CA PRO A 33 14.16 5.84 -6.39
C PRO A 33 14.17 7.33 -5.99
N ASP A 34 13.19 8.10 -6.48
CA ASP A 34 12.95 9.49 -6.14
C ASP A 34 12.33 9.70 -4.75
N LYS A 35 11.83 8.63 -4.10
CA LYS A 35 11.04 8.72 -2.87
C LYS A 35 11.74 7.98 -1.71
N PRO A 36 12.04 8.64 -0.58
CA PRO A 36 12.56 7.97 0.61
C PRO A 36 11.47 7.17 1.33
N VAL A 37 11.87 6.20 2.16
CA VAL A 37 10.93 5.38 2.96
C VAL A 37 10.04 6.23 3.87
N SER A 38 10.56 7.35 4.38
CA SER A 38 9.81 8.27 5.25
C SER A 38 8.59 8.90 4.58
N GLU A 39 8.48 8.86 3.25
CA GLU A 39 7.38 9.47 2.51
C GLU A 39 6.35 8.44 2.00
N ILE A 40 6.53 7.14 2.25
CA ILE A 40 5.57 6.12 1.79
C ILE A 40 4.17 6.36 2.37
N ASP A 41 3.16 5.79 1.70
CA ASP A 41 1.80 5.81 2.23
C ASP A 41 1.73 5.14 3.61
N THR A 42 0.89 5.69 4.49
CA THR A 42 0.79 5.22 5.87
C THR A 42 -0.44 4.33 6.05
N LEU A 43 -0.56 3.68 7.22
CA LEU A 43 -1.79 2.96 7.56
C LEU A 43 -3.02 3.87 7.62
N GLU A 44 -2.84 5.17 7.84
CA GLU A 44 -3.95 6.13 7.74
C GLU A 44 -4.45 6.27 6.31
N THR A 45 -3.55 6.43 5.34
CA THR A 45 -3.87 6.45 3.91
C THR A 45 -4.60 5.16 3.50
N VAL A 46 -4.12 4.00 3.97
CA VAL A 46 -4.74 2.69 3.72
C VAL A 46 -6.17 2.63 4.26
N ARG A 47 -6.43 3.15 5.47
CA ARG A 47 -7.78 3.19 6.07
C ARG A 47 -8.75 4.02 5.24
N GLN A 48 -8.32 5.22 4.83
CA GLN A 48 -9.12 6.11 3.99
C GLN A 48 -9.49 5.45 2.66
N ILE A 49 -8.54 4.77 2.01
CA ILE A 49 -8.78 4.03 0.75
C ILE A 49 -9.72 2.84 0.97
N ALA A 50 -9.61 2.14 2.11
CA ALA A 50 -10.48 1.03 2.46
C ALA A 50 -11.92 1.47 2.82
N GLY A 51 -12.22 2.78 2.80
CA GLY A 51 -13.53 3.33 3.16
C GLY A 51 -13.81 3.23 4.66
N ARG A 52 -12.78 3.36 5.50
CA ARG A 52 -12.84 3.33 6.96
C ARG A 52 -12.30 4.61 7.59
#